data_AF-A0A2S8PM51-F1
#
_entry.id   AF-A0A2S8PM51-F1
#
_cell.length_a   1.000
_cell.length_b   1.000
_cell.length_c   1.000
_cell.angle_alpha   90.00
_cell.angle_beta   90.00
_cell.angle_gamma   90.00
#
_symmetry.space_group_name_H-M   'P 1'
#
loop_
_entity.id
_entity.type
_entity.pdbx_description
1 polymer ?
#
loop_
_entity_poly.entity_id
_entity_poly.type
_entity_poly.pdbx_seq_one_letter_code
_entity_poly.pdbx_strand_id
1 'polypeptide(L)'
;MFYLFISKLNFAYRRSLLAARVVQTVAGAVLALIAGFGLTWFAGSWGLHIPDGTATAIFLSLCYFAFFLMISAVLSWAGLKSMVLFILLLFFGAPLLSLPAEMMGSFYRDYVFSWLPMRFMVEGLREMFFFGRGLDWNHSTVVLTGIAAVSLVVLLGSALKARQNRQTARGTVETQTVEA
;
A
#
# COMPACT_ATOMS: atom_id res chain seq x y z
N MET A 1 -3.60 43.09 16.13
CA MET A 1 -3.17 41.96 17.00
C MET A 1 -3.92 40.64 16.75
N PHE A 2 -4.99 40.56 15.95
CA PHE A 2 -5.74 39.31 15.71
C PHE A 2 -5.11 38.32 14.71
N TYR A 3 -4.17 38.75 13.87
CA TYR A 3 -3.64 37.92 12.77
C TYR A 3 -2.63 36.85 13.22
N LEU A 4 -1.99 37.00 14.38
CA LEU A 4 -0.96 36.07 14.85
C LEU A 4 -1.52 34.77 15.46
N PHE A 5 -2.79 34.75 15.89
CA PHE A 5 -3.41 33.57 16.53
C PHE A 5 -3.92 32.51 15.55
N ILE A 6 -4.31 32.89 14.33
CA ILE A 6 -4.83 31.95 13.32
C ILE A 6 -3.72 31.06 12.74
N SER A 7 -2.46 31.53 12.75
CA SER A 7 -1.31 30.76 12.27
C SER A 7 -1.04 29.50 13.11
N LYS A 8 -1.32 29.55 14.41
CA LYS A 8 -1.07 28.42 15.34
C LYS A 8 -2.12 27.32 15.24
N LEU A 9 -3.37 27.66 14.93
CA LEU A 9 -4.43 26.69 14.63
C LEU A 9 -4.13 25.91 13.33
N ASN A 10 -3.60 26.61 12.33
CA ASN A 10 -3.20 26.00 11.06
C ASN A 10 -2.01 25.04 11.24
N PHE A 11 -1.10 25.26 12.20
CA PHE A 11 0.00 24.35 12.51
C PHE A 11 -0.46 23.08 13.25
N ALA A 12 -1.40 23.21 14.19
CA ALA A 12 -2.03 22.08 14.86
C ALA A 12 -2.88 21.22 13.90
N TYR A 13 -3.60 21.85 12.96
CA TYR A 13 -4.35 21.17 11.90
C TYR A 13 -3.44 20.54 10.82
N ARG A 14 -2.30 21.16 10.50
CA ARG A 14 -1.25 20.56 9.65
C ARG A 14 -0.66 19.30 10.28
N ARG A 15 -0.46 19.31 11.61
CA ARG A 15 -0.04 18.13 12.37
C ARG A 15 -1.13 17.08 12.44
N SER A 16 -2.41 17.44 12.58
CA SER A 16 -3.49 16.45 12.69
C SER A 16 -3.75 15.67 11.41
N LEU A 17 -3.63 16.28 10.22
CA LEU A 17 -3.80 15.55 8.96
C LEU A 17 -2.62 14.62 8.65
N LEU A 18 -1.39 15.07 8.94
CA LEU A 18 -0.19 14.23 8.83
C LEU A 18 -0.21 13.12 9.89
N ALA A 19 -0.58 13.46 11.14
CA ALA A 19 -0.75 12.49 12.21
C ALA A 19 -1.86 11.49 11.88
N ALA A 20 -2.97 11.90 11.27
CA ALA A 20 -4.02 10.98 10.85
C ALA A 20 -3.52 9.99 9.78
N ARG A 21 -2.72 10.45 8.80
CA ARG A 21 -2.11 9.56 7.79
C ARG A 21 -1.03 8.65 8.37
N VAL A 22 -0.23 9.14 9.30
CA VAL A 22 0.77 8.35 10.02
C VAL A 22 0.07 7.32 10.91
N VAL A 23 -0.96 7.71 11.66
CA VAL A 23 -1.78 6.82 12.49
C VAL A 23 -2.49 5.79 11.61
N GLN A 24 -2.99 6.16 10.43
CA GLN A 24 -3.55 5.21 9.47
C GLN A 24 -2.50 4.24 8.95
N THR A 25 -1.27 4.71 8.69
CA THR A 25 -0.15 3.86 8.26
C THR A 25 0.28 2.88 9.36
N VAL A 26 0.38 3.36 10.60
CA VAL A 26 0.71 2.54 11.77
C VAL A 26 -0.42 1.55 12.07
N ALA A 27 -1.68 1.98 11.99
CA ALA A 27 -2.84 1.10 12.13
C ALA A 27 -2.84 0.02 11.03
N GLY A 28 -2.52 0.38 9.79
CA GLY A 28 -2.34 -0.55 8.68
C GLY A 28 -1.19 -1.55 8.92
N ALA A 29 -0.07 -1.10 9.51
CA ALA A 29 1.04 -1.97 9.89
C ALA A 29 0.62 -2.98 10.98
N VAL A 30 -0.13 -2.53 11.99
CA VAL A 30 -0.65 -3.40 13.05
C VAL A 30 -1.65 -4.41 12.46
N LEU A 31 -2.56 -3.97 11.60
CA LEU A 31 -3.49 -4.87 10.91
C LEU A 31 -2.77 -5.87 10.01
N ALA A 32 -1.68 -5.47 9.34
CA ALA A 32 -0.86 -6.36 8.53
C ALA A 32 -0.12 -7.42 9.37
N LEU A 33 0.35 -7.05 10.56
CA LEU A 33 0.90 -8.00 11.54
C LEU A 33 -0.17 -9.00 11.98
N ILE A 34 -1.34 -8.52 12.39
CA ILE A 34 -2.45 -9.38 12.80
C ILE A 34 -2.88 -10.31 11.65
N ALA A 35 -2.95 -9.80 10.42
CA ALA A 35 -3.33 -10.59 9.26
C ALA A 35 -2.28 -11.68 8.93
N GLY A 36 -0.99 -11.36 8.98
CA GLY A 36 0.06 -12.33 8.65
C GLY A 36 0.23 -13.42 9.71
N PHE A 37 0.26 -13.04 10.99
CA PHE A 37 0.25 -14.01 12.08
C PHE A 37 -1.07 -14.78 12.17
N GLY A 38 -2.20 -14.11 11.92
CA GLY A 38 -3.52 -14.72 11.91
C GLY A 38 -3.67 -15.78 10.83
N LEU A 39 -3.30 -15.47 9.58
CA LEU A 39 -3.34 -16.45 8.48
C LEU A 39 -2.45 -17.66 8.77
N THR A 40 -1.24 -17.43 9.27
CA THR A 40 -0.28 -18.50 9.57
C THR A 40 -0.80 -19.39 10.71
N TRP A 41 -1.39 -18.78 11.74
CA TRP A 41 -2.03 -19.51 12.84
C TRP A 41 -3.20 -20.37 12.35
N PHE A 42 -4.08 -19.81 11.50
CA PHE A 42 -5.17 -20.56 10.87
C PHE A 42 -4.67 -21.73 10.03
N ALA A 43 -3.63 -21.52 9.22
CA ALA A 43 -3.03 -22.56 8.41
C ALA A 43 -2.44 -23.70 9.26
N GLY A 44 -1.74 -23.36 10.35
CA GLY A 44 -1.23 -24.35 11.31
C GLY A 44 -2.36 -25.16 11.98
N SER A 45 -3.47 -24.51 12.34
CA SER A 45 -4.64 -25.18 12.90
C SER A 45 -5.34 -26.12 11.91
N TRP A 46 -5.15 -25.94 10.61
CA TRP A 46 -5.71 -26.78 9.54
C TRP A 46 -4.78 -27.94 9.12
N GLY A 47 -3.65 -28.12 9.80
CA GLY A 47 -2.73 -29.23 9.55
C GLY A 47 -1.82 -29.04 8.33
N LEU A 48 -1.71 -27.81 7.80
CA LEU A 48 -0.69 -27.50 6.79
C LEU A 48 0.69 -27.52 7.45
N HIS A 49 1.56 -28.44 6.99
CA HIS A 49 2.95 -28.52 7.44
C HIS A 49 3.74 -27.37 6.79
N ILE A 50 3.75 -26.21 7.44
CA ILE A 50 4.56 -25.06 7.03
C ILE A 50 5.96 -25.22 7.64
N PRO A 51 7.04 -25.35 6.83
CA PRO A 51 8.39 -25.58 7.34
C PRO A 51 8.84 -24.53 8.36
N ASP A 52 8.53 -23.25 8.09
CA ASP A 52 8.81 -22.11 8.99
C ASP A 52 7.58 -21.21 9.12
N GLY A 53 6.71 -21.53 10.08
CA GLY A 53 5.50 -20.74 10.35
C GLY A 53 5.80 -19.28 10.67
N THR A 54 6.83 -19.00 11.46
CA THR A 54 7.21 -17.63 11.84
C THR A 54 7.75 -16.82 10.65
N ALA A 55 8.59 -17.42 9.80
CA ALA A 55 9.11 -16.75 8.61
C ALA A 55 7.98 -16.39 7.64
N THR A 56 7.05 -17.34 7.43
CA THR A 56 5.85 -17.14 6.61
C THR A 56 4.97 -16.01 7.16
N ALA A 57 4.75 -15.97 8.47
CA ALA A 57 3.98 -14.92 9.11
C ALA A 57 4.58 -13.53 8.87
N ILE A 58 5.90 -13.38 9.06
CA ILE A 58 6.60 -12.12 8.82
C ILE A 58 6.54 -11.72 7.35
N PHE A 59 6.73 -12.68 6.42
CA PHE A 59 6.59 -12.42 4.99
C PHE A 59 5.18 -11.96 4.63
N LEU A 60 4.13 -12.65 5.11
CA LEU A 60 2.75 -12.21 4.91
C LEU A 60 2.50 -10.82 5.47
N SER A 61 2.99 -10.53 6.68
CA SER A 61 2.84 -9.21 7.27
C SER A 61 3.51 -8.13 6.43
N LEU A 62 4.70 -8.41 5.87
CA LEU A 62 5.36 -7.53 4.91
C LEU A 62 4.52 -7.34 3.64
N CYS A 63 3.94 -8.41 3.09
CA CYS A 63 3.03 -8.36 1.95
C CYS A 63 1.85 -7.44 2.22
N TYR A 64 1.11 -7.70 3.31
CA TYR A 64 -0.05 -6.90 3.68
C TYR A 64 0.32 -5.44 3.90
N PHE A 65 1.46 -5.18 4.54
CA PHE A 65 1.93 -3.82 4.77
C PHE A 65 2.31 -3.11 3.47
N ALA A 66 3.01 -3.77 2.55
CA ALA A 66 3.39 -3.23 1.24
C ALA A 66 2.15 -2.90 0.40
N PHE A 67 1.17 -3.81 0.33
CA PHE A 67 -0.09 -3.56 -0.39
C PHE A 67 -0.88 -2.43 0.24
N PHE A 68 -0.96 -2.39 1.57
CA PHE A 68 -1.66 -1.33 2.29
C PHE A 68 -1.05 0.05 1.98
N LEU A 69 0.28 0.17 2.03
CA LEU A 69 1.00 1.39 1.67
C LEU A 69 0.76 1.76 0.21
N MET A 70 0.81 0.80 -0.70
CA MET A 70 0.59 1.02 -2.13
C MET A 70 -0.83 1.52 -2.40
N ILE A 71 -1.86 0.87 -1.86
CA ILE A 71 -3.25 1.30 -2.00
C ILE A 71 -3.41 2.72 -1.44
N SER A 72 -2.87 2.98 -0.26
CA SER A 72 -2.93 4.30 0.39
C SER A 72 -2.22 5.39 -0.41
N ALA A 73 -1.06 5.09 -1.00
CA ALA A 73 -0.30 6.00 -1.86
C ALA A 73 -1.05 6.32 -3.15
N VAL A 74 -1.58 5.30 -3.81
CA VAL A 74 -2.34 5.45 -5.05
C VAL A 74 -3.64 6.21 -4.78
N LEU A 75 -4.38 5.90 -3.71
CA LEU A 75 -5.57 6.65 -3.31
C LEU A 75 -5.24 8.12 -3.02
N SER A 76 -4.13 8.37 -2.33
CA SER A 76 -3.70 9.73 -1.99
C SER A 76 -3.33 10.53 -3.24
N TRP A 77 -2.82 9.88 -4.28
CA TRP A 77 -2.36 10.58 -5.48
C TRP A 77 -3.45 10.72 -6.56
N ALA A 78 -4.18 9.65 -6.85
CA ALA A 78 -5.22 9.60 -7.89
C ALA A 78 -6.64 9.86 -7.36
N GLY A 79 -6.85 9.91 -6.04
CA GLY A 79 -8.15 10.15 -5.42
C GLY A 79 -9.17 9.04 -5.72
N LEU A 80 -10.47 9.35 -5.72
CA LEU A 80 -11.54 8.35 -5.98
C LEU A 80 -11.38 7.61 -7.32
N LYS A 81 -10.65 8.17 -8.30
CA LYS A 81 -10.43 7.54 -9.61
C LYS A 81 -9.65 6.22 -9.50
N SER A 82 -8.78 6.08 -8.50
CA SER A 82 -8.06 4.82 -8.29
C SER A 82 -8.96 3.66 -7.87
N MET A 83 -10.16 3.95 -7.33
CA MET A 83 -11.12 2.91 -6.95
C MET A 83 -11.46 2.03 -8.15
N VAL A 84 -11.75 2.65 -9.30
CA VAL A 84 -12.06 1.93 -10.55
C VAL A 84 -10.86 1.10 -11.00
N LEU A 85 -9.65 1.69 -10.98
CA LEU A 85 -8.41 0.96 -11.32
C LEU A 85 -8.21 -0.27 -10.45
N PHE A 86 -8.38 -0.14 -9.12
CA PHE A 86 -8.23 -1.27 -8.19
C PHE A 86 -9.32 -2.32 -8.34
N ILE A 87 -10.56 -1.92 -8.62
CA ILE A 87 -11.64 -2.88 -8.90
C ILE A 87 -11.31 -3.70 -10.14
N LEU A 88 -10.88 -3.05 -11.23
CA LEU A 88 -10.44 -3.77 -12.43
C LEU A 88 -9.24 -4.68 -12.11
N LEU A 89 -8.23 -4.16 -11.40
CA LEU A 89 -7.05 -4.94 -11.02
C LEU A 89 -7.41 -6.18 -10.19
N LEU A 90 -8.34 -6.08 -9.23
CA LEU A 90 -8.79 -7.22 -8.42
C LEU A 90 -9.66 -8.18 -9.22
N PHE A 91 -10.57 -7.65 -10.04
CA PHE A 91 -11.48 -8.45 -10.85
C PHE A 91 -10.74 -9.26 -11.91
N PHE A 92 -9.72 -8.69 -12.55
CA PHE A 92 -8.85 -9.41 -13.46
C PHE A 92 -7.73 -10.18 -12.73
N GLY A 93 -7.27 -9.68 -11.59
CA GLY A 93 -6.18 -10.28 -10.82
C GLY A 93 -6.54 -11.63 -10.20
N ALA A 94 -7.72 -11.77 -9.60
CA ALA A 94 -8.11 -13.02 -8.94
C ALA A 94 -8.21 -14.21 -9.93
N PRO A 95 -8.87 -14.09 -11.11
CA PRO A 95 -8.87 -15.14 -12.13
C PRO A 95 -7.50 -15.40 -12.75
N LEU A 96 -6.67 -14.37 -12.91
CA LEU A 96 -5.32 -14.55 -13.44
C LEU A 96 -4.40 -15.27 -12.45
N LEU A 97 -4.53 -15.02 -11.14
CA LEU A 97 -3.71 -15.69 -10.14
C LEU A 97 -4.12 -17.16 -9.91
N SER A 98 -5.37 -17.54 -10.25
CA SER A 98 -5.82 -18.93 -10.18
C SER A 98 -5.42 -19.77 -11.38
N LEU A 99 -5.05 -19.13 -12.49
CA LEU A 99 -4.57 -19.81 -13.69
C LEU A 99 -3.03 -19.91 -13.67
N PRO A 100 -2.47 -21.05 -14.12
CA PRO A 100 -1.04 -21.13 -14.41
C PRO A 100 -0.68 -20.12 -15.50
N ALA A 101 0.39 -19.35 -15.31
CA ALA A 101 0.84 -18.35 -16.29
C ALA A 101 1.11 -18.94 -17.68
N GLU A 102 1.41 -20.24 -17.76
CA GLU A 102 1.60 -21.02 -19.00
C GLU A 102 0.31 -21.19 -19.83
N MET A 103 -0.87 -21.15 -19.19
CA MET A 103 -2.17 -21.33 -19.85
C MET A 103 -2.79 -20.00 -20.32
N MET A 104 -2.10 -18.89 -20.10
CA MET A 104 -2.56 -17.56 -20.49
C MET A 104 -2.05 -17.20 -21.89
N GLY A 105 -2.87 -16.50 -22.67
CA GLY A 105 -2.40 -15.87 -23.90
C GLY A 105 -1.29 -14.85 -23.62
N SER A 106 -0.34 -14.71 -24.56
CA SER A 106 0.85 -13.85 -24.41
C SER A 106 0.52 -12.42 -23.98
N PHE A 107 -0.56 -11.84 -24.51
CA PHE A 107 -1.00 -10.50 -24.13
C PHE A 107 -1.31 -10.36 -22.63
N TYR A 108 -2.05 -11.31 -22.05
CA TYR A 108 -2.42 -11.25 -20.64
C TYR A 108 -1.21 -11.51 -19.73
N ARG A 109 -0.29 -12.38 -20.15
CA ARG A 109 0.92 -12.70 -19.41
C ARG A 109 1.90 -11.52 -19.36
N ASP A 110 2.16 -10.91 -20.51
CA ASP A 110 3.24 -9.94 -20.65
C ASP A 110 2.83 -8.53 -20.20
N TYR A 111 1.55 -8.17 -20.36
CA TYR A 111 1.06 -6.83 -19.99
C TYR A 111 0.28 -6.81 -18.68
N VAL A 112 -0.72 -7.67 -18.52
CA VAL A 112 -1.63 -7.59 -17.36
C VAL A 112 -1.01 -8.29 -16.14
N PHE A 113 -0.60 -9.54 -16.29
CA PHE A 113 0.01 -10.35 -15.24
C PHE A 113 1.33 -9.76 -14.78
N SER A 114 2.14 -9.21 -15.69
CA SER A 114 3.42 -8.60 -15.31
C SER A 114 3.28 -7.32 -14.47
N TRP A 115 2.12 -6.65 -14.53
CA TRP A 115 1.86 -5.44 -13.76
C TRP A 115 1.14 -5.71 -12.43
N LEU A 116 0.62 -6.92 -12.23
CA LEU A 116 -0.12 -7.33 -11.04
C LEU A 116 0.84 -7.44 -9.84
N PRO A 117 0.81 -6.52 -8.87
CA PRO A 117 1.76 -6.55 -7.77
C PRO A 117 1.48 -7.73 -6.81
N MET A 118 0.25 -8.26 -6.84
CA MET A 118 -0.15 -9.48 -6.12
C MET A 118 0.63 -10.73 -6.54
N ARG A 119 1.20 -10.76 -7.76
CA ARG A 119 1.97 -11.91 -8.25
C ARG A 119 3.15 -12.24 -7.32
N PHE A 120 3.86 -11.21 -6.88
CA PHE A 120 5.07 -11.34 -6.06
C PHE A 120 4.78 -11.96 -4.69
N MET A 121 3.57 -11.75 -4.16
CA MET A 121 3.12 -12.41 -2.93
C MET A 121 2.93 -13.91 -3.17
N VAL A 122 2.26 -14.30 -4.26
CA VAL A 122 1.98 -15.71 -4.58
C VAL A 122 3.27 -16.45 -4.94
N GLU A 123 4.15 -15.83 -5.73
CA GLU A 123 5.46 -16.38 -6.06
C GLU A 123 6.35 -16.51 -4.82
N GLY A 124 6.41 -15.49 -3.96
CA GLY A 124 7.18 -15.55 -2.71
C GLY A 124 6.67 -16.64 -1.75
N LEU A 125 5.34 -16.76 -1.59
CA LEU A 125 4.75 -17.83 -0.78
C LEU A 125 5.00 -19.21 -1.36
N ARG A 126 4.86 -19.37 -2.68
CA ARG A 126 5.17 -20.62 -3.37
C ARG A 126 6.62 -21.00 -3.11
N GLU A 127 7.54 -20.04 -3.16
CA GLU A 127 8.94 -20.34 -2.92
C GLU A 127 9.19 -20.81 -1.48
N MET A 128 8.62 -20.12 -0.49
CA MET A 128 8.76 -20.49 0.93
C MET A 128 8.13 -21.85 1.24
N PHE A 129 6.94 -22.15 0.69
CA PHE A 129 6.25 -23.41 0.94
C PHE A 129 6.86 -24.60 0.21
N PHE A 130 7.28 -24.45 -1.05
CA PHE A 130 7.77 -25.57 -1.86
C PHE A 130 9.28 -25.80 -1.74
N PHE A 131 10.08 -24.74 -1.53
CA PHE A 131 11.54 -24.87 -1.47
C PHE A 131 12.09 -24.82 -0.05
N GLY A 132 11.25 -24.59 0.96
CA GLY A 132 11.65 -24.62 2.38
C GLY A 132 12.72 -23.61 2.75
N ARG A 133 12.96 -22.63 1.88
CA ARG A 133 13.80 -21.47 2.15
C ARG A 133 12.96 -20.51 2.98
N GLY A 134 13.43 -20.17 4.18
CA GLY A 134 12.77 -19.24 5.09
C GLY A 134 12.66 -17.82 4.51
N LEU A 135 12.83 -16.80 5.34
CA LEU A 135 12.74 -15.40 4.91
C LEU A 135 14.00 -14.99 4.10
N ASP A 136 14.15 -15.55 2.91
CA ASP A 136 15.28 -15.28 2.03
C ASP A 136 15.09 -13.96 1.27
N TRP A 137 16.23 -13.34 0.94
CA TRP A 137 16.32 -12.11 0.14
C TRP A 137 16.08 -12.37 -1.35
N ASN A 138 14.98 -13.06 -1.63
CA ASN A 138 14.57 -13.43 -2.97
C ASN A 138 14.02 -12.21 -3.73
N HIS A 139 13.95 -12.31 -5.06
CA HIS A 139 13.40 -11.30 -5.97
C HIS A 139 12.03 -10.80 -5.49
N SER A 140 11.13 -11.68 -5.05
CA SER A 140 9.81 -11.30 -4.55
C SER A 140 9.87 -10.43 -3.28
N THR A 141 10.72 -10.78 -2.31
CA THR A 141 10.93 -10.02 -1.07
C THR A 141 11.53 -8.65 -1.35
N VAL A 142 12.50 -8.59 -2.27
CA VAL A 142 13.15 -7.34 -2.71
C VAL A 142 12.13 -6.41 -3.36
N VAL A 143 11.34 -6.94 -4.30
CA VAL A 143 10.32 -6.15 -5.01
C VAL A 143 9.24 -5.67 -4.06
N LEU A 144 8.75 -6.50 -3.14
CA LEU A 144 7.77 -6.09 -2.13
C LEU A 144 8.28 -4.98 -1.23
N THR A 145 9.53 -5.10 -0.77
CA THR A 145 10.18 -4.08 0.06
C THR A 145 10.36 -2.79 -0.74
N GLY A 146 10.70 -2.90 -2.03
CA GLY A 146 10.77 -1.78 -2.97
C GLY A 146 9.42 -1.10 -3.15
N ILE A 147 8.33 -1.86 -3.34
CA ILE A 147 6.96 -1.33 -3.42
C ILE A 147 6.60 -0.59 -2.14
N ALA A 148 6.88 -1.17 -0.97
CA ALA A 148 6.64 -0.52 0.31
C ALA A 148 7.41 0.80 0.44
N ALA A 149 8.70 0.79 0.09
CA ALA A 149 9.56 1.98 0.15
C ALA A 149 9.08 3.09 -0.82
N VAL A 150 8.83 2.75 -2.08
CA VAL A 150 8.33 3.70 -3.10
C VAL A 150 6.97 4.25 -2.69
N SER A 151 6.07 3.39 -2.19
CA SER A 151 4.74 3.81 -1.75
C SER A 151 4.82 4.75 -0.56
N LEU A 152 5.74 4.51 0.39
CA LEU A 152 6.00 5.40 1.51
C LEU A 152 6.50 6.77 1.02
N VAL A 153 7.43 6.81 0.07
CA VAL A 153 7.93 8.05 -0.54
C VAL A 153 6.80 8.80 -1.26
N VAL A 154 5.95 8.10 -2.02
CA VAL A 154 4.79 8.70 -2.71
C VAL A 154 3.75 9.22 -1.72
N LEU A 155 3.48 8.50 -0.62
CA LEU A 155 2.58 8.94 0.45
C LEU A 155 3.05 10.24 1.09
N LEU A 156 4.36 10.31 1.41
CA LEU A 156 4.99 11.49 1.97
C LEU A 156 4.99 12.65 0.94
N GLY A 157 5.33 12.38 -0.31
CA GLY A 157 5.32 13.37 -1.40
C GLY A 157 3.91 13.91 -1.70
N SER A 158 2.89 13.07 -1.66
CA SER A 158 1.49 13.47 -1.83
C SER A 158 1.00 14.37 -0.70
N ALA A 159 1.43 14.11 0.54
CA ALA A 159 1.14 14.98 1.67
C ALA A 159 1.76 16.39 1.50
N LEU A 160 2.90 16.49 0.81
CA LEU A 160 3.53 17.76 0.44
C LEU A 160 2.79 18.46 -0.71
N LYS A 161 2.31 17.74 -1.73
CA LYS A 161 1.59 18.33 -2.87
C LYS A 161 0.19 18.83 -2.50
N ALA A 162 -0.55 18.10 -1.68
CA ALA A 162 -1.84 18.55 -1.13
C ALA A 162 -1.70 19.85 -0.31
N ARG A 163 -0.52 20.09 0.25
CA ARG A 163 -0.12 21.31 0.98
C ARG A 163 -0.06 22.54 0.07
N GLN A 164 0.34 22.38 -1.18
CA GLN A 164 0.58 23.47 -2.13
C GLN A 164 -0.74 23.97 -2.73
N ASN A 165 -1.59 23.06 -3.24
CA ASN A 165 -2.87 23.43 -3.89
C ASN A 165 -3.83 24.20 -2.95
N ARG A 166 -3.84 23.90 -1.64
CA ARG A 166 -4.70 24.62 -0.66
C ARG A 166 -4.15 25.98 -0.25
N GLN A 167 -2.86 26.25 -0.45
CA GLN A 167 -2.26 27.57 -0.20
C GLN A 167 -2.54 28.51 -1.36
N THR A 168 -2.43 28.01 -2.60
CA THR A 168 -2.76 28.79 -3.79
C THR A 168 -4.23 29.20 -3.83
N ALA A 169 -5.15 28.28 -3.49
CA ALA A 169 -6.58 28.59 -3.45
C ALA A 169 -6.96 29.61 -2.36
N ARG A 170 -6.22 29.68 -1.25
CA ARG A 170 -6.50 30.63 -0.16
C ARG A 170 -5.94 32.03 -0.46
N GLY A 171 -4.80 32.11 -1.16
CA GLY A 171 -4.25 33.38 -1.62
C GLY A 171 -5.14 34.09 -2.64
N THR A 172 -5.76 33.34 -3.56
CA THR A 172 -6.68 33.91 -4.58
C THR A 172 -7.94 34.51 -3.95
N VAL A 173 -8.47 33.89 -2.89
CA VAL A 173 -9.66 34.38 -2.18
C VAL A 173 -9.36 35.67 -1.40
N GLU A 174 -8.20 35.80 -0.75
CA GLU A 174 -7.82 37.03 -0.05
C GLU A 174 -7.63 38.22 -1.01
N THR A 175 -7.06 38.02 -2.20
CA THR A 175 -6.97 39.08 -3.22
C THR A 175 -8.34 39.56 -3.73
N GLN A 176 -9.31 38.65 -3.89
CA GLN A 176 -10.66 39.03 -4.36
C GLN A 176 -11.49 39.76 -3.30
N THR A 177 -11.24 39.53 -2.02
CA THR A 177 -11.90 40.27 -0.93
C THR A 177 -11.29 41.63 -0.64
N VAL A 178 -10.11 41.93 -1.19
CA VAL A 178 -9.42 43.23 -1.03
C VAL A 178 -9.73 44.19 -2.19
N GLU A 179 -10.16 43.66 -3.35
CA GLU A 179 -10.55 44.45 -4.52
C GLU A 179 -12.07 44.70 -4.65
N ALA A 180 -12.89 44.19 -3.72
CA ALA A 180 -14.35 44.39 -3.67
C ALA A 180 -14.75 45.28 -2.48
#